data_AF-A0A6I0EXW3-F1
#
_entry.id   AF-A0A6I0EXW3-F1
#
_cell.length_a   1.000
_cell.length_b   1.000
_cell.length_c   1.000
_cell.angle_alpha   90.00
_cell.angle_beta   90.00
_cell.angle_gamma   90.00
#
_symmetry.space_group_name_H-M   'P 1'
#
loop_
_entity.id
_entity.type
_entity.pdbx_description
1 polymer ?
#
loop_
_entity_poly.entity_id
_entity_poly.type
_entity_poly.pdbx_seq_one_letter_code
_entity_poly.pdbx_strand_id
1 'polypeptide(L)'
;MLESTDNQHFETFDNCTLALSTTTANTFKVTLFFEESCQIVCVRSYYLLIQLKEMTDVVLHNPMPIIDDATTRQVIKEQGFKIYLKIDKSYDEMYRYFKNTPFICDFELLQLYKN
;
A
#
# COMPACT_ATOMS: atom_id res chain seq x y z
N MET A 1 -38.39 -5.91 14.64
CA MET A 1 -37.11 -6.06 15.37
C MET A 1 -36.04 -6.12 14.31
N LEU A 2 -35.13 -5.15 14.36
CA LEU A 2 -34.13 -4.73 13.37
C LEU A 2 -33.12 -5.86 13.06
N GLU A 3 -32.82 -6.10 11.77
CA GLU A 3 -31.54 -5.77 11.06
C GLU A 3 -30.45 -6.83 11.30
N SER A 4 -29.58 -7.22 10.37
CA SER A 4 -29.23 -6.74 9.02
C SER A 4 -28.48 -7.86 8.27
N THR A 5 -28.62 -7.86 6.95
CA THR A 5 -27.76 -8.57 5.97
C THR A 5 -26.55 -7.70 5.65
N ASP A 6 -25.35 -8.28 5.49
CA ASP A 6 -24.23 -7.59 4.86
C ASP A 6 -23.63 -8.46 3.74
N ASN A 7 -24.16 -8.24 2.53
CA ASN A 7 -23.51 -8.52 1.26
C ASN A 7 -22.53 -7.39 1.00
N GLN A 8 -21.22 -7.63 1.12
CA GLN A 8 -20.24 -6.61 0.74
C GLN A 8 -20.15 -6.50 -0.78
N HIS A 9 -20.68 -5.37 -1.22
CA HIS A 9 -20.88 -4.88 -2.56
C HIS A 9 -19.57 -4.31 -3.11
N PHE A 10 -19.18 -4.74 -4.29
CA PHE A 10 -18.10 -4.14 -5.08
C PHE A 10 -18.68 -2.91 -5.78
N GLU A 11 -18.74 -1.79 -5.09
CA GLU A 11 -19.22 -0.53 -5.69
C GLU A 11 -18.05 0.34 -6.16
N THR A 12 -17.95 0.38 -7.49
CA THR A 12 -17.69 1.56 -8.32
C THR A 12 -16.77 2.64 -7.78
N PHE A 13 -15.58 2.72 -8.40
CA PHE A 13 -14.91 3.98 -8.65
C PHE A 13 -15.89 4.97 -9.27
N ASP A 14 -15.98 6.15 -8.68
CA ASP A 14 -16.74 7.33 -9.11
C ASP A 14 -18.24 7.34 -8.78
N ASN A 15 -18.61 7.99 -7.66
CA ASN A 15 -19.40 9.24 -7.61
C ASN A 15 -20.11 9.45 -6.26
N CYS A 16 -19.70 10.48 -5.48
CA CYS A 16 -20.59 11.55 -4.99
C CYS A 16 -19.81 12.62 -4.20
N THR A 17 -20.08 13.88 -4.53
CA THR A 17 -19.28 15.07 -4.24
C THR A 17 -19.77 15.81 -2.98
N LEU A 18 -18.90 15.98 -1.95
CA LEU A 18 -18.83 17.23 -1.16
C LEU A 18 -17.53 17.37 -0.33
N ALA A 19 -16.42 17.53 -1.01
CA ALA A 19 -15.40 18.52 -0.66
C ALA A 19 -14.62 18.78 -1.96
N LEU A 20 -14.48 20.04 -2.37
CA LEU A 20 -13.43 20.40 -3.33
C LEU A 20 -12.08 20.24 -2.63
N SER A 21 -11.67 19.01 -2.30
CA SER A 21 -10.25 18.72 -2.21
C SER A 21 -9.79 18.67 -3.66
N THR A 22 -9.22 19.78 -4.14
CA THR A 22 -8.36 19.78 -5.31
C THR A 22 -7.56 18.47 -5.30
N THR A 23 -7.70 17.63 -6.31
CA THR A 23 -7.12 16.28 -6.34
C THR A 23 -5.60 16.33 -6.47
N THR A 24 -4.87 17.02 -5.58
CA THR A 24 -3.41 17.19 -5.59
C THR A 24 -2.64 15.90 -5.32
N ALA A 25 -3.36 14.83 -4.97
CA ALA A 25 -2.75 13.57 -4.65
C ALA A 25 -2.19 12.86 -5.89
N ASN A 26 -0.89 12.60 -5.84
CA ASN A 26 -0.18 11.76 -6.80
C ASN A 26 -0.48 10.29 -6.54
N THR A 27 -0.44 9.47 -7.58
CA THR A 27 -0.62 8.02 -7.46
C THR A 27 0.71 7.33 -7.71
N PHE A 28 1.08 6.42 -6.81
CA PHE A 28 2.33 5.66 -6.89
C PHE A 28 2.07 4.16 -6.85
N LYS A 29 2.96 3.42 -7.52
CA LYS A 29 3.22 2.01 -7.24
C LYS A 29 4.61 1.91 -6.62
N VAL A 30 4.71 1.22 -5.50
CA VAL A 30 5.98 0.84 -4.90
C VAL A 30 6.09 -0.69 -4.84
N THR A 31 7.26 -1.22 -5.18
CA THR A 31 7.61 -2.64 -5.01
C THR A 31 8.77 -2.71 -4.04
N LEU A 32 8.60 -3.40 -2.91
CA LEU A 32 9.58 -3.45 -1.84
C LEU A 32 10.22 -4.83 -1.74
N PHE A 33 11.54 -4.87 -1.65
CA PHE A 33 12.31 -6.08 -1.39
C PHE A 33 12.92 -5.98 0.00
N PHE A 34 12.58 -6.92 0.87
CA PHE A 34 13.11 -6.98 2.23
C PHE A 34 14.46 -7.69 2.24
N GLU A 35 15.31 -7.34 3.21
CA GLU A 35 16.56 -8.06 3.45
C GLU A 35 16.31 -9.56 3.68
N GLU A 36 17.20 -10.43 3.20
CA GLU A 36 17.08 -11.89 3.40
C GLU A 36 17.10 -12.29 4.88
N SER A 37 17.73 -11.47 5.72
CA SER A 37 17.76 -11.60 7.18
C SER A 37 16.41 -11.34 7.86
N CYS A 38 15.44 -10.77 7.14
CA CYS A 38 14.13 -10.43 7.67
C CYS A 38 13.30 -11.69 7.85
N GLN A 39 13.31 -12.23 9.08
CA GLN A 39 12.56 -13.45 9.41
C GLN A 39 11.03 -13.24 9.45
N ILE A 40 10.60 -11.98 9.54
CA ILE A 40 9.20 -11.59 9.83
C ILE A 40 8.62 -10.67 8.76
N VAL A 41 8.83 -11.01 7.48
CA VAL A 41 8.40 -10.21 6.32
C VAL A 41 6.91 -9.89 6.31
N CYS A 42 6.03 -10.81 6.76
CA CYS A 42 4.58 -10.58 6.79
C CYS A 42 4.21 -9.52 7.85
N VAL A 43 4.76 -9.61 9.05
CA VAL A 43 4.56 -8.61 10.12
C VAL A 43 5.07 -7.24 9.66
N ARG A 44 6.23 -7.21 9.00
CA ARG A 44 6.81 -5.97 8.50
C ARG A 44 5.98 -5.33 7.39
N SER A 45 5.47 -6.14 6.46
CA SER A 45 4.58 -5.70 5.38
C SER A 45 3.27 -5.14 5.94
N TYR A 46 2.69 -5.80 6.95
CA TYR A 46 1.47 -5.34 7.62
C TYR A 46 1.68 -4.02 8.38
N TYR A 47 2.78 -3.89 9.12
CA TYR A 47 3.12 -2.64 9.81
C TYR A 47 3.28 -1.47 8.85
N LEU A 48 3.95 -1.68 7.72
CA LEU A 48 4.10 -0.66 6.70
C LEU A 48 2.75 -0.23 6.11
N LEU A 49 1.83 -1.18 5.88
CA LEU A 49 0.48 -0.82 5.44
C LEU A 49 -0.26 0.06 6.45
N ILE A 50 -0.13 -0.22 7.75
CA ILE A 50 -0.73 0.62 8.79
C ILE A 50 -0.14 2.03 8.72
N GLN A 51 1.19 2.17 8.67
CA GLN A 51 1.85 3.48 8.57
C GLN A 51 1.43 4.26 7.31
N LEU A 52 1.30 3.58 6.17
CA LEU A 52 0.83 4.21 4.94
C LEU A 52 -0.64 4.65 5.06
N LYS A 53 -1.49 3.85 5.71
CA LYS A 53 -2.89 4.19 5.97
C LYS A 53 -3.07 5.37 6.91
N GLU A 54 -2.10 5.67 7.77
CA GLU A 54 -2.09 6.92 8.56
C GLU A 54 -1.86 8.18 7.70
N MET A 55 -1.31 8.03 6.49
CA MET A 55 -1.02 9.13 5.58
C MET A 55 -2.01 9.24 4.41
N THR A 56 -2.77 8.19 4.11
CA THR A 56 -3.77 8.16 3.03
C THR A 56 -4.79 7.05 3.23
N ASP A 57 -6.05 7.33 2.87
CA ASP A 57 -7.14 6.36 2.91
C ASP A 57 -7.11 5.35 1.75
N VAL A 58 -6.34 5.61 0.68
CA VAL A 58 -6.31 4.77 -0.53
C VAL A 58 -5.00 4.00 -0.60
N VAL A 59 -5.04 2.74 -0.13
CA VAL A 59 -3.92 1.80 -0.19
C VAL A 59 -4.41 0.43 -0.64
N LEU A 60 -3.90 -0.06 -1.77
CA LEU A 60 -4.06 -1.44 -2.25
C LEU A 60 -2.71 -2.15 -2.20
N HIS A 61 -2.70 -3.46 -2.00
CA HIS A 61 -1.45 -4.20 -1.93
C HIS A 61 -1.55 -5.61 -2.50
N ASN A 62 -0.39 -6.17 -2.87
CA ASN A 62 -0.24 -7.56 -3.27
C ASN A 62 1.01 -8.15 -2.60
N PRO A 63 0.90 -9.33 -1.96
CA PRO A 63 -0.27 -10.21 -1.91
C PRO A 63 -1.40 -9.70 -0.98
N MET A 64 -2.64 -10.14 -1.22
CA MET A 64 -3.81 -9.87 -0.36
C MET A 64 -4.58 -11.19 -0.10
N PRO A 65 -4.92 -11.49 1.16
CA PRO A 65 -4.50 -10.83 2.40
C PRO A 65 -3.01 -11.09 2.75
N ILE A 66 -2.43 -10.32 3.67
CA ILE A 66 -1.10 -10.63 4.23
C ILE A 66 -1.30 -11.66 5.34
N ILE A 67 -1.19 -12.94 4.99
CA ILE A 67 -1.23 -14.06 5.95
C ILE A 67 0.21 -14.48 6.26
N ASP A 68 0.52 -14.82 7.51
CA ASP A 68 1.84 -15.36 7.87
C ASP A 68 1.96 -16.85 7.51
N ASP A 69 1.86 -17.16 6.22
CA ASP A 69 2.03 -18.50 5.66
C ASP A 69 3.24 -18.57 4.71
N ALA A 70 3.65 -19.78 4.36
CA ALA A 70 4.83 -20.00 3.51
C ALA A 70 4.65 -19.38 2.12
N THR A 71 3.44 -19.45 1.57
CA THR A 71 3.10 -18.94 0.24
C THR A 71 3.25 -17.43 0.15
N THR A 72 2.66 -16.70 1.11
CA THR A 72 2.73 -15.25 1.21
C THR A 72 4.16 -14.79 1.42
N ARG A 73 4.91 -15.45 2.32
CA ARG A 73 6.34 -15.17 2.52
C ARG A 73 7.15 -15.36 1.24
N GLN A 74 6.88 -16.44 0.50
CA GLN A 74 7.55 -16.71 -0.76
C GLN A 74 7.22 -15.65 -1.82
N VAL A 75 5.95 -15.28 -1.98
CA VAL A 75 5.53 -14.23 -2.91
C VAL A 75 6.20 -12.89 -2.58
N ILE A 76 6.20 -12.48 -1.31
CA ILE A 76 6.85 -11.23 -0.89
C ILE A 76 8.36 -11.28 -1.15
N LYS A 77 9.00 -12.42 -0.91
CA LYS A 77 10.44 -12.60 -1.13
C LYS A 77 10.83 -12.59 -2.61
N GLU A 78 10.07 -13.27 -3.45
CA GLU A 78 10.40 -13.45 -4.87
C GLU A 78 9.90 -12.32 -5.77
N GLN A 79 8.72 -11.78 -5.46
CA GLN A 79 8.03 -10.82 -6.34
C GLN A 79 7.99 -9.40 -5.76
N GLY A 80 8.48 -9.23 -4.52
CA GLY A 80 8.40 -8.00 -3.76
C GLY A 80 6.99 -7.75 -3.20
N PHE A 81 6.93 -6.95 -2.15
CA PHE A 81 5.67 -6.45 -1.61
C PHE A 81 5.22 -5.22 -2.40
N LYS A 82 4.11 -5.35 -3.13
CA LYS A 82 3.61 -4.30 -4.03
C LYS A 82 2.52 -3.51 -3.35
N ILE A 83 2.65 -2.19 -3.35
CA ILE A 83 1.68 -1.27 -2.77
C ILE A 83 1.33 -0.20 -3.79
N TYR A 84 0.04 0.08 -3.92
CA TYR A 84 -0.51 1.14 -4.74
C TYR A 84 -1.18 2.14 -3.81
N LEU A 85 -0.82 3.41 -3.92
CA LEU A 85 -1.34 4.44 -3.04
C LEU A 85 -1.54 5.76 -3.77
N LYS A 86 -2.56 6.50 -3.33
CA LYS A 86 -2.83 7.88 -3.77
C LYS A 86 -2.54 8.80 -2.59
N ILE A 87 -1.59 9.72 -2.71
CA ILE A 87 -1.11 10.53 -1.58
C ILE A 87 -0.68 11.92 -2.03
N ASP A 88 -0.94 12.93 -1.21
CA ASP A 88 -0.50 14.32 -1.41
C ASP A 88 0.98 14.49 -1.02
N LYS A 89 1.85 13.77 -1.73
CA LYS A 89 3.31 13.83 -1.60
C LYS A 89 3.95 13.81 -2.97
N SER A 90 5.05 14.55 -3.10
CA SER A 90 5.91 14.54 -4.28
C SER A 90 6.66 13.21 -4.42
N TYR A 91 7.21 12.96 -5.60
CA TYR A 91 8.07 11.80 -5.85
C TYR A 91 9.25 11.78 -4.88
N ASP A 92 9.93 12.91 -4.66
CA ASP A 92 11.11 12.98 -3.79
C ASP A 92 10.78 12.73 -2.32
N GLU A 93 9.60 13.13 -1.85
CA GLU A 93 9.13 12.79 -0.51
C GLU A 93 8.88 11.29 -0.36
N MET A 94 8.22 10.67 -1.34
CA MET A 94 7.95 9.23 -1.32
C MET A 94 9.24 8.41 -1.46
N TYR A 95 10.14 8.82 -2.35
CA TYR A 95 11.44 8.19 -2.52
C TYR A 95 12.26 8.26 -1.23
N ARG A 96 12.31 9.42 -0.57
CA ARG A 96 12.97 9.58 0.73
C ARG A 96 12.31 8.73 1.82
N TYR A 97 10.99 8.62 1.83
CA TYR A 97 10.28 7.78 2.80
C TYR A 97 10.70 6.31 2.67
N PHE A 98 10.62 5.72 1.47
CA PHE A 98 10.97 4.31 1.25
C PHE A 98 12.46 4.04 1.41
N LYS A 99 13.33 4.96 0.96
CA LYS A 99 14.79 4.86 1.17
C LYS A 99 15.19 4.81 2.64
N ASN A 100 14.44 5.48 3.52
CA ASN A 100 14.71 5.49 4.96
C ASN A 100 13.87 4.45 5.72
N THR A 101 13.11 3.60 5.03
CA THR A 101 12.31 2.55 5.69
C THR A 101 13.21 1.38 6.08
N PRO A 102 13.29 1.01 7.37
CA PRO A 102 14.17 -0.05 7.83
C PRO A 102 13.84 -1.42 7.22
N PHE A 103 14.88 -2.26 7.03
CA PHE A 103 14.82 -3.64 6.52
C PHE A 103 14.44 -3.78 5.03
N ILE A 104 14.48 -2.67 4.28
CA ILE A 104 14.33 -2.67 2.82
C ILE A 104 15.72 -2.72 2.21
N CYS A 105 16.02 -3.77 1.46
CA CYS A 105 17.29 -3.89 0.75
C CYS A 105 17.26 -3.15 -0.60
N ASP A 106 16.10 -3.16 -1.27
CA ASP A 106 15.87 -2.46 -2.52
C ASP A 106 14.39 -2.11 -2.70
N PHE A 107 14.08 -1.11 -3.52
CA PHE A 107 12.73 -0.78 -3.89
C PHE A 107 12.63 -0.12 -5.27
N GLU A 108 11.50 -0.37 -5.93
CA GLU A 108 11.10 0.33 -7.15
C GLU A 108 9.97 1.30 -6.83
N LEU A 109 10.12 2.57 -7.19
CA LEU A 109 9.07 3.58 -7.06
C LEU A 109 8.68 4.13 -8.44
N LEU A 110 7.43 3.89 -8.82
CA LEU A 110 6.83 4.40 -10.06
C LEU A 110 5.70 5.36 -9.73
N GLN A 111 5.76 6.57 -10.30
CA GLN A 111 4.62 7.50 -10.30
C GLN A 111 3.69 7.12 -11.45
N LEU A 112 2.49 6.68 -11.13
CA LEU A 112 1.48 6.26 -12.11
C LEU A 112 0.70 7.46 -12.66
N TYR A 113 0.35 8.40 -11.78
CA TYR A 113 -0.35 9.62 -12.14
C TYR A 113 0.22 10.78 -11.34
N LYS A 114 0.47 11.89 -12.04
CA LYS A 114 0.92 13.14 -11.47
C LYS A 114 -0.24 14.14 -11.49
N ASN A 115 -0.48 14.82 -10.38
CA ASN A 115 -1.36 15.99 -10.35
C ASN A 115 -0.57 17.30 -10.49
#